data_AF-A0A445BNP7-F1
#
_entry.id   AF-A0A445BNP7-F1
#
_cell.length_a   1.000
_cell.length_b   1.000
_cell.length_c   1.000
_cell.angle_alpha   90.00
_cell.angle_beta   90.00
_cell.angle_gamma   90.00
#
_symmetry.space_group_name_H-M   'P 1'
#
loop_
_entity.id
_entity.type
_entity.pdbx_description
1 polymer ?
#
loop_
_entity_poly.entity_id
_entity_poly.type
_entity_poly.pdbx_seq_one_letter_code
_entity_poly.pdbx_strand_id
1 'polypeptide(L)'
;MEIEKIKQKERNPETPSLCSCATKSISVFSSLLFSSLIVSPCPSKMTKRTKKAGIVGKYGTRYGASLRKQIKKMEVSQHSKFFCEFCGKYAVKRKAVGIWGCKDCGKVKAGGAYTLNTASAVTVRSTIRRLREQTES
;
A
#
# COMPACT_ATOMS: atom_id res chain seq x y z
N MET A 1 -1.37 33.97 9.41
CA MET A 1 -0.15 33.25 9.00
C MET A 1 0.11 32.09 9.98
N GLU A 2 -0.81 31.16 10.07
CA GLU A 2 -0.56 29.87 10.72
C GLU A 2 -0.89 28.79 9.71
N ILE A 3 0.17 28.25 9.12
CA ILE A 3 0.11 27.05 8.29
C ILE A 3 -0.07 25.91 9.28
N GLU A 4 -1.33 25.56 9.56
CA GLU A 4 -1.65 24.35 10.28
C GLU A 4 -0.98 23.17 9.58
N LYS A 5 0.03 22.61 10.26
CA LYS A 5 0.64 21.33 9.93
C LYS A 5 -0.43 20.26 10.10
N ILE A 6 -1.27 20.08 9.08
CA ILE A 6 -2.03 18.85 8.90
C ILE A 6 -0.99 17.78 8.57
N LYS A 7 -0.42 17.22 9.64
CA LYS A 7 0.37 16.00 9.64
C LYS A 7 -0.59 14.88 9.28
N GLN A 8 -0.86 14.74 7.98
CA GLN A 8 -1.55 13.56 7.46
C GLN A 8 -0.75 12.36 7.92
N LYS A 9 -1.32 11.63 8.87
CA LYS A 9 -0.90 10.31 9.30
C LYS A 9 -0.86 9.44 8.04
N GLU A 10 0.34 9.29 7.46
CA GLU A 10 0.58 8.37 6.34
C GLU A 10 0.02 7.02 6.79
N ARG A 11 -1.09 6.60 6.15
CA ARG A 11 -1.70 5.28 6.37
C ARG A 11 -0.74 4.26 5.79
N ASN A 12 0.18 3.80 6.63
CA ASN A 12 1.14 2.75 6.33
C ASN A 12 0.34 1.47 5.99
N PRO A 13 0.42 0.91 4.76
CA PRO A 13 -0.24 -0.36 4.44
C PRO A 13 0.62 -1.55 4.89
N GLU A 14 1.18 -1.49 6.10
CA GLU A 14 1.88 -2.61 6.73
C GLU A 14 1.20 -2.94 8.06
N THR A 15 0.04 -3.58 7.98
CA THR A 15 -0.48 -4.41 9.07
C THR A 15 -0.59 -5.85 8.56
N PRO A 16 0.44 -6.69 8.71
CA PRO A 16 0.22 -8.13 8.71
C PRO A 16 -0.63 -8.43 9.95
N SER A 17 -1.77 -9.09 9.72
CA SER A 17 -2.61 -9.71 10.75
C SER A 17 -1.73 -10.44 11.77
N LEU A 18 -1.74 -9.95 13.01
CA LEU A 18 -1.27 -10.70 14.17
C LEU A 18 -2.20 -11.90 14.33
N CYS A 19 -1.75 -13.06 13.86
CA CYS A 19 -2.37 -14.32 14.22
C CYS A 19 -1.87 -14.67 15.62
N SER A 20 -2.71 -14.41 16.62
CA SER A 20 -2.57 -14.93 17.97
C SER A 20 -2.39 -16.44 17.90
N CYS A 21 -1.22 -16.96 18.28
CA CYS A 21 -1.11 -18.36 18.63
C CYS A 21 -0.89 -18.40 20.14
N ALA A 22 -1.98 -18.75 20.81
CA ALA A 22 -2.06 -18.93 22.24
C ALA A 22 -0.95 -19.85 22.75
N THR A 23 -0.37 -19.43 23.86
CA THR A 23 0.18 -20.29 24.89
C THR A 23 -0.73 -21.49 25.13
N LYS A 24 -0.23 -22.71 24.91
CA LYS A 24 -0.56 -23.86 25.74
C LYS A 24 0.71 -24.66 26.02
N SER A 25 1.22 -24.43 27.23
CA SER A 25 2.05 -25.35 27.98
C SER A 25 1.30 -26.68 28.13
N ILE A 26 1.92 -27.79 27.76
CA ILE A 26 1.55 -29.12 28.28
C ILE A 26 2.85 -29.81 28.66
N SER A 27 3.08 -29.85 29.96
CA SER A 27 4.10 -30.63 30.63
C SER A 27 3.59 -32.06 30.90
N VAL A 28 4.51 -33.01 30.73
CA VAL A 28 4.58 -34.38 31.31
C VAL A 28 3.57 -35.44 30.86
N PHE A 29 4.07 -36.53 30.27
CA PHE A 29 3.74 -37.95 30.54
C PHE A 29 4.58 -38.83 29.58
N SER A 30 5.66 -39.46 30.08
CA SER A 30 5.73 -40.89 30.40
C SER A 30 5.82 -41.83 29.18
N SER A 31 6.99 -42.46 29.06
CA SER A 31 7.27 -43.83 28.58
C SER A 31 6.72 -44.35 27.23
N LEU A 32 7.70 -44.78 26.41
CA LEU A 32 7.72 -45.93 25.50
C LEU A 32 7.08 -45.79 24.10
N LEU A 33 7.97 -46.02 23.11
CA LEU A 33 7.75 -46.50 21.75
C LEU A 33 6.76 -45.72 20.87
N PHE A 34 7.27 -44.70 20.17
CA PHE A 34 6.63 -44.20 18.96
C PHE A 34 7.60 -44.22 17.78
N SER A 35 7.37 -45.19 16.91
CA SER A 35 7.88 -45.26 15.55
C SER A 35 7.51 -44.00 14.77
N SER A 36 8.32 -43.68 13.76
CA SER A 36 8.11 -42.64 12.74
C SER A 36 8.47 -41.21 13.14
N LEU A 37 9.70 -40.82 12.78
CA LEU A 37 10.07 -39.42 12.53
C LEU A 37 9.21 -38.87 11.38
N ILE A 38 8.01 -38.39 11.71
CA ILE A 38 7.25 -37.50 10.83
C ILE A 38 7.97 -36.15 10.89
N VAL A 39 8.89 -35.94 9.94
CA VAL A 39 9.37 -34.60 9.60
C VAL A 39 8.19 -33.85 9.00
N SER A 40 7.45 -33.15 9.87
CA SER A 40 6.47 -32.16 9.45
C SER A 40 7.22 -31.06 8.69
N PRO A 41 6.96 -30.82 7.40
CA PRO A 41 7.48 -29.65 6.72
C PRO A 41 6.76 -28.45 7.31
N CYS A 42 7.46 -27.72 8.17
CA CYS A 42 7.01 -26.43 8.67
C CYS A 42 6.66 -25.56 7.44
N PRO A 43 5.46 -24.97 7.34
CA PRO A 43 5.11 -24.12 6.21
C PRO A 43 6.12 -22.99 6.20
N SER A 44 6.96 -22.96 5.15
CA SER A 44 8.00 -21.97 4.96
C SER A 44 7.33 -20.59 4.91
N LYS A 45 7.25 -19.90 6.05
CA LYS A 45 6.85 -18.50 6.13
C LYS A 45 7.79 -17.76 5.18
N MET A 46 7.28 -17.22 4.08
CA MET A 46 8.08 -16.39 3.17
C MET A 46 8.75 -15.30 4.00
N THR A 47 10.07 -15.43 4.16
CA THR A 47 10.84 -14.48 4.96
C THR A 47 10.89 -13.16 4.21
N LYS A 48 10.63 -12.05 4.92
CA LYS A 48 10.68 -10.71 4.33
C LYS A 48 12.11 -10.46 3.83
N ARG A 49 12.31 -10.52 2.50
CA ARG A 49 13.65 -10.42 1.87
C ARG A 49 14.41 -9.14 2.22
N THR A 50 13.72 -8.03 2.50
CA THR A 50 14.38 -6.76 2.83
C THR A 50 13.73 -6.06 4.02
N LYS A 51 14.56 -5.54 4.93
CA LYS A 51 14.10 -4.77 6.11
C LYS A 51 13.69 -3.34 5.73
N LYS A 52 14.51 -2.65 4.93
CA LYS A 52 14.36 -1.21 4.63
C LYS A 52 14.14 -0.89 3.15
N ALA A 53 14.73 -1.67 2.24
CA ALA A 53 14.75 -1.38 0.81
C ALA A 53 13.36 -1.52 0.15
N GLY A 54 12.68 -2.66 0.28
CA GLY A 54 11.43 -2.88 -0.45
C GLY A 54 11.65 -2.92 -1.97
N ILE A 55 10.77 -2.27 -2.75
CA ILE A 55 10.81 -2.27 -4.23
C ILE A 55 12.12 -1.70 -4.82
N VAL A 56 12.76 -0.77 -4.11
CA VAL A 56 14.04 -0.16 -4.53
C VAL A 56 15.26 -1.08 -4.34
N GLY A 57 15.06 -2.33 -3.92
CA GLY A 57 16.12 -3.35 -3.88
C GLY A 57 16.77 -3.61 -5.24
N LYS A 58 16.05 -3.36 -6.34
CA LYS A 58 16.57 -3.47 -7.72
C LYS A 58 17.77 -2.57 -8.02
N TYR A 59 17.90 -1.45 -7.31
CA TYR A 59 18.98 -0.50 -7.56
C TYR A 59 20.30 -0.85 -6.86
N GLY A 60 20.28 -1.81 -5.91
CA GLY A 60 21.46 -2.20 -5.15
C GLY A 60 22.08 -1.04 -4.38
N THR A 61 23.41 -0.94 -4.39
CA THR A 61 24.20 0.04 -3.64
C THR A 61 24.35 1.41 -4.33
N ARG A 62 24.11 1.51 -5.65
CA ARG A 62 24.60 2.59 -6.54
C ARG A 62 24.21 4.04 -6.21
N TYR A 63 22.92 4.36 -6.04
CA TYR A 63 22.45 5.76 -6.05
C TYR A 63 22.34 6.44 -4.68
N GLY A 64 22.90 5.83 -3.63
CA GLY A 64 22.83 6.40 -2.27
C GLY A 64 21.45 6.26 -1.59
N ALA A 65 21.39 6.57 -0.29
CA ALA A 65 20.21 6.29 0.54
C ALA A 65 19.08 7.32 0.40
N SER A 66 19.38 8.60 0.14
CA SER A 66 18.37 9.67 0.03
C SER A 66 17.48 9.48 -1.20
N LEU A 67 18.09 9.29 -2.37
CA LEU A 67 17.39 9.07 -3.64
C LEU A 67 16.53 7.79 -3.58
N ARG A 68 17.06 6.70 -3.01
CA ARG A 68 16.30 5.46 -2.83
C ARG A 68 15.06 5.64 -1.94
N LYS A 69 15.12 6.49 -0.90
CA LYS A 69 13.96 6.78 -0.06
C LYS A 69 12.88 7.56 -0.81
N GLN A 70 13.27 8.53 -1.63
CA GLN A 70 12.32 9.32 -2.44
C GLN A 70 11.66 8.45 -3.52
N ILE A 71 12.46 7.70 -4.29
CA ILE A 71 11.97 6.80 -5.34
C ILE A 71 11.05 5.73 -4.76
N LYS A 72 11.36 5.17 -3.58
CA LYS A 72 10.50 4.20 -2.92
C LYS A 72 9.07 4.73 -2.72
N LYS A 73 8.92 5.98 -2.27
CA LYS A 73 7.59 6.59 -2.07
C LYS A 73 6.82 6.72 -3.40
N MET A 74 7.51 7.12 -4.46
CA MET A 74 6.92 7.28 -5.80
C MET A 74 6.59 5.94 -6.46
N GLU A 75 7.47 4.94 -6.34
CA GLU A 75 7.25 3.61 -6.93
C GLU A 75 6.16 2.82 -6.22
N VAL A 76 6.05 2.94 -4.89
CA VAL A 76 4.99 2.28 -4.11
C VAL A 76 3.62 2.85 -4.50
N SER A 77 3.49 4.17 -4.56
CA SER A 77 2.25 4.82 -4.98
C SER A 77 1.89 4.46 -6.42
N GLN A 78 2.87 4.46 -7.34
CA GLN A 78 2.66 4.06 -8.72
C GLN A 78 2.15 2.62 -8.92
N HIS A 79 2.68 1.65 -8.17
CA HIS A 79 2.30 0.23 -8.31
C HIS A 79 1.11 -0.16 -7.45
N SER A 80 0.66 0.71 -6.55
CA SER A 80 -0.53 0.48 -5.73
C SER A 80 -1.81 0.47 -6.58
N LYS A 81 -2.81 -0.28 -6.13
CA LYS A 81 -4.16 -0.25 -6.73
C LYS A 81 -4.96 0.85 -6.04
N PHE A 82 -5.54 1.76 -6.81
CA PHE A 82 -6.36 2.84 -6.27
C PHE A 82 -7.85 2.49 -6.29
N PHE A 83 -8.57 3.19 -5.41
CA PHE A 83 -10.03 3.16 -5.35
C PHE A 83 -10.63 3.81 -6.59
N CYS A 84 -11.61 3.14 -7.21
CA CYS A 84 -12.37 3.70 -8.31
C CYS A 84 -13.65 4.38 -7.80
N GLU A 85 -13.82 5.66 -8.11
CA GLU A 85 -15.02 6.45 -7.76
C GLU A 85 -16.31 5.91 -8.43
N PHE A 86 -16.19 5.10 -9.49
CA PHE A 86 -17.35 4.61 -10.25
C PHE A 86 -17.83 3.22 -9.83
N CYS A 87 -16.91 2.28 -9.54
CA CYS A 87 -17.26 0.89 -9.24
C CYS A 87 -17.03 0.51 -7.77
N GLY A 88 -16.43 1.39 -6.97
CA GLY A 88 -16.16 1.14 -5.54
C GLY A 88 -15.06 0.12 -5.25
N LYS A 89 -14.41 -0.45 -6.28
CA LYS A 89 -13.37 -1.47 -6.13
C LYS A 89 -11.96 -0.87 -6.26
N TYR A 90 -10.99 -1.50 -5.61
CA TYR A 90 -9.56 -1.19 -5.75
C TYR A 90 -8.97 -1.87 -7.00
N ALA A 91 -9.34 -1.36 -8.17
CA ALA A 91 -8.98 -1.97 -9.46
C ALA A 91 -8.25 -1.00 -10.41
N VAL A 92 -8.06 0.26 -10.00
CA VAL A 92 -7.42 1.25 -10.88
C VAL A 92 -5.92 1.07 -10.87
N LYS A 93 -5.34 0.94 -12.07
CA LYS A 93 -3.89 0.85 -12.30
C LYS A 93 -3.45 1.93 -13.27
N ARG A 94 -2.18 2.32 -13.16
CA ARG A 94 -1.55 3.26 -14.08
C ARG A 94 -1.32 2.59 -15.44
N LYS A 95 -1.72 3.26 -16.53
CA LYS A 95 -1.39 2.84 -17.92
C LYS A 95 -0.20 3.65 -18.44
N ALA A 96 -0.29 4.97 -18.34
CA ALA A 96 0.77 5.91 -18.72
C ALA A 96 0.95 7.00 -17.65
N VAL A 97 1.86 7.94 -17.85
CA VAL A 97 1.95 9.14 -16.97
C VAL A 97 0.61 9.89 -17.05
N GLY A 98 -0.03 10.15 -15.91
CA GLY A 98 -1.28 10.90 -15.84
C GLY A 98 -2.54 10.14 -16.32
N ILE A 99 -2.40 8.96 -16.93
CA ILE A 99 -3.52 8.14 -17.43
C ILE A 99 -3.70 6.89 -16.56
N TRP A 100 -4.86 6.79 -15.93
CA TRP A 100 -5.24 5.72 -15.01
C TRP A 100 -6.43 4.93 -15.56
N GLY A 101 -6.33 3.60 -15.58
CA GLY A 101 -7.38 2.73 -16.11
C GLY A 101 -7.91 1.77 -15.04
N CYS A 102 -9.23 1.71 -14.92
CA CYS A 102 -9.95 0.72 -14.13
C CYS A 102 -10.01 -0.60 -14.90
N LYS A 103 -9.63 -1.73 -14.27
CA LYS A 103 -9.75 -3.04 -14.90
C LYS A 103 -11.20 -3.52 -15.01
N ASP A 104 -11.98 -3.34 -13.95
CA ASP A 104 -13.34 -3.90 -13.87
C ASP A 104 -14.35 -3.10 -14.68
N CYS A 105 -14.22 -1.77 -14.67
CA CYS A 105 -15.20 -0.85 -15.24
C CYS A 105 -14.77 -0.26 -16.59
N GLY A 106 -13.55 -0.53 -17.06
CA GLY A 106 -13.01 0.00 -18.31
C GLY A 106 -12.77 1.51 -18.36
N LYS A 107 -13.30 2.27 -17.38
CA LYS A 107 -13.19 3.73 -17.33
C LYS A 107 -11.74 4.17 -17.16
N VAL A 108 -11.37 5.16 -17.97
CA VAL A 108 -10.07 5.83 -17.93
C VAL A 108 -10.22 7.19 -17.28
N LYS A 109 -9.38 7.48 -16.30
CA LYS A 109 -9.36 8.74 -15.54
C LYS A 109 -8.01 9.42 -15.71
N ALA A 110 -8.02 10.72 -15.98
CA ALA A 110 -6.84 11.56 -15.91
C ALA A 110 -6.54 11.93 -14.45
N GLY A 111 -5.27 11.89 -14.06
CA GLY A 111 -4.84 12.13 -12.69
C GLY A 111 -3.37 12.56 -12.59
N GLY A 112 -2.80 12.43 -11.40
CA GLY A 112 -1.38 12.73 -11.18
C GLY A 112 -0.43 11.73 -11.83
N ALA A 113 0.85 12.08 -11.88
CA ALA A 113 1.90 11.22 -12.46
C ALA A 113 2.10 9.91 -11.65
N TYR A 114 2.15 10.02 -10.32
CA TYR A 114 2.42 8.88 -9.41
C TYR A 114 1.24 8.52 -8.51
N THR A 115 0.27 9.43 -8.34
CA THR A 115 -0.94 9.23 -7.55
C THR A 115 -2.19 9.57 -8.37
N LEU A 116 -3.30 8.89 -8.12
CA LEU A 116 -4.54 9.10 -8.88
C LEU A 116 -5.15 10.49 -8.62
N ASN A 117 -5.20 10.93 -7.34
CA ASN A 117 -5.65 12.26 -6.94
C ASN A 117 -4.47 13.02 -6.30
N THR A 118 -4.15 14.21 -6.82
CA THR A 118 -3.20 15.13 -6.18
C THR A 118 -3.94 16.05 -5.19
N ALA A 119 -3.23 16.60 -4.20
CA ALA A 119 -3.83 17.51 -3.22
C ALA A 119 -4.50 18.72 -3.89
N SER A 120 -3.82 19.33 -4.87
CA SER A 120 -4.36 20.45 -5.63
C SER A 120 -5.60 20.08 -6.45
N ALA A 121 -5.65 18.88 -7.04
CA ALA A 121 -6.84 18.44 -7.75
C ALA A 121 -8.04 18.19 -6.81
N VAL A 122 -7.80 17.84 -5.56
CA VAL A 122 -8.86 17.68 -4.57
C VAL A 122 -9.40 19.04 -4.14
N THR A 123 -8.54 20.03 -3.90
CA THR A 123 -8.98 21.40 -3.53
C THR A 123 -9.64 22.15 -4.67
N VAL A 124 -9.19 21.96 -5.92
CA VAL A 124 -9.84 22.55 -7.09
C VAL A 124 -11.26 21.99 -7.26
N ARG A 125 -11.47 20.68 -7.05
CA ARG A 125 -12.81 20.08 -7.12
C ARG A 125 -13.76 20.66 -6.07
N SER A 126 -13.30 20.90 -4.85
CA SER A 126 -14.15 21.48 -3.80
C SER A 126 -14.42 22.97 -4.01
N THR A 127 -13.43 23.74 -4.46
CA THR A 127 -13.60 25.18 -4.75
C THR A 127 -14.56 25.41 -5.91
N ILE A 128 -14.40 24.68 -7.03
CA ILE A 128 -15.31 24.78 -8.18
C ILE A 128 -16.76 24.46 -7.76
N ARG A 129 -16.95 23.42 -6.93
CA ARG A 129 -18.28 23.08 -6.43
C ARG A 129 -18.92 24.24 -5.66
N ARG A 130 -18.17 24.85 -4.72
CA ARG A 130 -18.66 25.97 -3.92
C ARG A 130 -18.98 27.20 -4.76
N LEU A 131 -18.13 27.51 -5.75
CA LEU A 131 -18.34 28.66 -6.64
C LEU A 131 -19.58 28.50 -7.53
N ARG A 132 -19.87 27.26 -7.97
CA ARG A 132 -21.10 26.97 -8.73
C ARG A 132 -22.35 27.16 -7.89
N GLU A 133 -22.35 26.64 -6.66
CA GLU A 133 -23.46 26.80 -5.71
C GLU A 133 -23.77 28.29 -5.44
N GLN A 134 -22.75 29.16 -5.41
CA GLN A 134 -22.90 30.61 -5.21
C GLN A 134 -23.43 31.39 -6.43
N THR A 135 -23.23 30.87 -7.64
CA THR A 135 -23.64 31.59 -8.87
C THR A 135 -25.06 31.22 -9.29
N GLU A 136 -25.52 30.03 -8.87
CA GLU A 136 -26.86 29.48 -9.20
C GLU A 136 -27.90 29.82 -8.12
N SER A 137 -27.52 30.53 -7.06
CA SER A 137 -28.42 31.09 -6.03
C SER A 137 -28.66 32.59 -6.24
#